data_AF-A0A930T2Y6-F1
#
_entry.id   AF-A0A930T2Y6-F1
#
_cell.length_a   1.000
_cell.length_b   1.000
_cell.length_c   1.000
_cell.angle_alpha   90.00
_cell.angle_beta   90.00
_cell.angle_gamma   90.00
#
_symmetry.space_group_name_H-M   'P 1'
#
loop_
_entity.id
_entity.type
_entity.pdbx_description
1 polymer ?
#
loop_
_entity_poly.entity_id
_entity_poly.type
_entity_poly.pdbx_seq_one_letter_code
_entity_poly.pdbx_strand_id
1 'polypeptide(L)'
;MKDFKVVTQKKGKYYQKILNWYEGGERKRKTIPKPLWYLIDEANSLEEIRGAIHSYKENQEPRQRKSNRRVKGEGSGVIQRRICKKKNKDGTTKRYTQYWFQFEQDGKRGSRYIPVAMVDTITEMNVRKVSVSLILQRLD
;
A
#
# COMPACT_ATOMS: atom_id res chain seq x y z
N MET A 1 39.21 14.40 -19.18
CA MET A 1 38.02 14.98 -18.52
C MET A 1 36.94 13.90 -18.56
N LYS A 2 36.24 13.56 -17.47
CA LYS A 2 35.21 12.50 -17.53
C LYS A 2 34.05 12.99 -18.41
N ASP A 3 33.61 12.19 -19.38
CA ASP A 3 32.49 12.54 -20.30
C ASP A 3 31.10 12.51 -19.63
N PHE A 4 31.10 12.35 -18.31
CA PHE A 4 29.90 12.26 -17.49
C PHE A 4 30.11 12.95 -16.14
N LYS A 5 29.00 13.36 -15.54
CA LYS A 5 28.94 13.98 -14.21
C LYS A 5 27.81 13.38 -13.39
N VAL A 6 28.13 12.93 -12.20
CA VAL A 6 27.12 12.52 -11.21
C VAL A 6 26.80 13.69 -10.29
N VAL A 7 25.52 14.02 -10.18
CA VAL A 7 25.01 15.12 -9.34
C VAL A 7 24.10 14.56 -8.27
N THR A 8 24.22 15.08 -7.04
CA THR A 8 23.27 14.77 -5.96
C THR A 8 22.14 15.79 -5.97
N GLN A 9 20.90 15.34 -6.14
CA GLN A 9 19.71 16.18 -6.10
C GLN A 9 18.83 15.81 -4.90
N LYS A 10 18.38 16.81 -4.15
CA LYS A 10 17.39 16.63 -3.07
C LYS A 10 15.98 16.52 -3.68
N LYS A 11 15.22 15.50 -3.30
CA LYS A 11 13.83 15.26 -3.70
C LYS A 11 12.98 15.02 -2.46
N GLY A 12 12.42 16.11 -1.91
CA GLY A 12 11.70 16.09 -0.64
C GLY A 12 12.62 15.73 0.53
N LYS A 13 12.30 14.66 1.26
CA LYS A 13 13.12 14.12 2.37
C LYS A 13 14.28 13.23 1.92
N TYR A 14 14.39 12.91 0.63
CA TYR A 14 15.35 11.95 0.10
C TYR A 14 16.36 12.61 -0.83
N TYR A 15 17.52 11.97 -0.99
CA TYR A 15 18.53 12.35 -1.98
C TYR A 15 18.49 11.38 -3.16
N GLN A 16 18.80 11.87 -4.36
CA GLN A 16 18.93 11.08 -5.58
C GLN A 16 20.26 11.41 -6.24
N LYS A 17 20.96 10.38 -6.73
CA LYS A 17 22.15 10.56 -7.56
C LYS A 17 21.74 10.47 -9.03
N ILE A 18 22.17 11.45 -9.83
CA ILE A 18 21.80 11.59 -11.23
C ILE A 18 23.07 11.62 -12.05
N LEU A 19 23.21 10.63 -12.92
CA LEU A 19 24.21 10.56 -13.97
C LEU A 19 23.79 11.49 -15.11
N ASN A 20 24.66 12.42 -15.50
CA ASN A 20 24.50 13.29 -16.66
C ASN A 20 25.65 13.06 -17.63
N TRP A 21 25.38 13.01 -18.93
CA TRP A 21 26.39 12.90 -19.98
C TRP A 21 25.89 13.57 -21.26
N TYR A 22 26.77 13.76 -22.23
CA TYR A 22 26.42 14.27 -23.56
C TYR A 22 26.54 13.16 -24.60
N GLU A 23 25.58 13.06 -25.50
CA GLU A 23 25.54 12.05 -26.57
C GLU A 23 24.92 12.72 -27.79
N GLY A 24 25.69 12.84 -28.89
CA GLY A 24 25.23 13.53 -30.12
C GLY A 24 24.90 15.01 -29.92
N GLY A 25 25.58 15.70 -29.01
CA GLY A 25 25.31 17.11 -28.68
C GLY A 25 24.14 17.33 -27.71
N GLU A 26 23.38 16.29 -27.38
CA GLU A 26 22.28 16.38 -26.42
C GLU A 26 22.71 15.94 -25.01
N ARG A 27 22.22 16.65 -24.00
CA ARG A 27 22.42 16.25 -22.60
C ARG A 27 21.45 15.12 -22.22
N LYS A 28 21.99 13.97 -21.88
CA LYS A 28 21.23 12.83 -21.34
C LYS A 28 21.37 12.76 -19.82
N ARG A 29 20.35 12.19 -19.16
CA ARG A 29 20.34 11.99 -17.71
C ARG A 29 19.69 10.67 -17.31
N LYS A 30 20.22 10.01 -16.28
CA LYS A 30 19.63 8.82 -15.64
C LYS A 30 19.81 8.88 -14.12
N THR A 31 18.77 8.45 -13.40
CA THR A 31 18.88 8.25 -11.95
C THR A 31 19.64 6.97 -11.67
N ILE A 32 20.61 7.06 -10.74
CA ILE A 32 21.35 5.91 -10.23
C ILE A 32 20.56 5.33 -9.05
N PRO A 33 20.14 4.05 -9.12
CA PRO A 33 19.52 3.35 -8.00
C PRO A 33 20.37 3.44 -6.74
N LYS A 34 19.74 3.59 -5.57
CA LYS A 34 20.45 3.72 -4.28
C LYS A 34 21.45 2.59 -4.01
N PRO A 35 21.15 1.31 -4.33
CA PRO A 35 22.12 0.24 -4.15
C PRO A 35 23.38 0.40 -4.99
N LEU A 36 23.34 1.15 -6.09
CA LEU A 36 24.47 1.35 -7.00
C LEU A 36 25.26 2.63 -6.69
N TRP A 37 25.00 3.32 -5.58
CA TRP A 37 25.69 4.58 -5.28
C TRP A 37 27.18 4.40 -4.97
N TYR A 38 27.62 3.21 -4.53
CA TYR A 38 29.04 2.90 -4.29
C TYR A 38 29.87 3.02 -5.58
N LEU A 39 29.27 2.69 -6.73
CA LEU A 39 29.94 2.78 -8.03
C LEU A 39 30.31 4.21 -8.44
N ILE A 40 29.78 5.23 -7.78
CA ILE A 40 30.07 6.63 -8.15
C ILE A 40 31.53 6.98 -7.89
N ASP A 41 32.10 6.43 -6.81
CA ASP A 41 33.47 6.71 -6.38
C ASP A 41 34.47 5.78 -7.07
N GLU A 42 34.03 4.58 -7.49
CA GLU A 42 34.88 3.53 -8.08
C GLU A 42 34.84 3.49 -9.61
N ALA A 43 33.77 3.95 -10.26
CA ALA A 43 33.62 3.81 -11.70
C ALA A 43 34.54 4.74 -12.49
N ASN A 44 35.25 4.15 -13.45
CA ASN A 44 36.19 4.82 -14.32
C ASN A 44 35.56 5.23 -15.65
N SER A 45 34.44 4.61 -16.03
CA SER A 45 33.77 4.87 -17.31
C SER A 45 32.25 5.08 -17.19
N LEU A 46 31.67 5.77 -18.18
CA LEU A 46 30.22 5.94 -18.32
C LEU A 46 29.51 4.59 -18.57
N GLU A 47 30.18 3.68 -19.27
CA GLU A 47 29.67 2.37 -19.66
C GLU A 47 29.49 1.46 -18.46
N GLU A 48 30.43 1.45 -17.51
CA GLU A 48 30.32 0.72 -16.24
C GLU A 48 29.04 1.12 -15.48
N ILE A 49 28.81 2.42 -15.32
CA ILE A 49 27.62 2.92 -14.61
C ILE A 49 26.34 2.58 -15.39
N ARG A 50 26.35 2.71 -16.72
CA ARG A 50 25.20 2.38 -17.57
C ARG A 50 24.87 0.88 -17.51
N GLY A 51 25.88 0.03 -17.58
CA GLY A 51 25.76 -1.43 -17.51
C GLY A 51 25.23 -1.89 -16.15
N ALA A 52 25.77 -1.35 -15.06
CA ALA A 52 25.28 -1.65 -13.71
C ALA A 52 23.81 -1.24 -13.53
N ILE A 53 23.41 -0.06 -14.03
CA ILE A 53 22.00 0.38 -14.00
C ILE A 53 21.11 -0.56 -14.82
N HIS A 54 21.59 -1.06 -15.96
CA HIS A 54 20.84 -1.99 -16.80
C HIS A 54 20.62 -3.32 -16.08
N SER A 55 21.71 -3.96 -15.63
CA SER A 55 21.69 -5.22 -14.89
C SER A 55 20.81 -5.13 -13.63
N TYR A 56 20.91 -4.03 -12.87
CA TYR A 56 20.07 -3.81 -11.70
C TYR A 56 18.57 -3.75 -12.04
N LYS A 57 18.20 -3.19 -13.19
CA LYS A 57 16.80 -3.13 -13.63
C LYS A 57 16.29 -4.47 -14.15
N GLU A 58 17.11 -5.23 -14.85
CA GLU A 58 16.76 -6.57 -15.35
C GLU A 58 16.58 -7.57 -14.20
N ASN A 59 17.44 -7.50 -13.19
CA ASN A 59 17.39 -8.36 -12.02
C ASN A 59 16.38 -7.88 -10.95
N GLN A 60 15.66 -6.79 -11.19
CA GLN A 60 14.57 -6.41 -10.29
C GLN A 60 13.37 -7.31 -10.53
N GLU A 61 13.13 -8.21 -9.58
CA GLU A 61 11.83 -8.86 -9.49
C GLU A 61 10.71 -7.82 -9.52
N PRO A 62 9.64 -8.06 -10.30
CA PRO A 62 8.52 -7.14 -10.33
C PRO A 62 8.05 -6.95 -8.91
N ARG A 63 8.12 -5.70 -8.41
CA ARG A 63 7.58 -5.36 -7.09
C ARG A 63 6.14 -5.85 -7.06
N GLN A 64 5.88 -6.95 -6.35
CA GLN A 64 4.53 -7.36 -6.02
C GLN A 64 3.93 -6.16 -5.29
N ARG A 65 3.01 -5.47 -5.98
CA ARG A 65 2.21 -4.43 -5.35
C ARG A 65 1.41 -5.18 -4.29
N LYS A 66 1.83 -5.08 -3.03
CA LYS A 66 1.02 -5.45 -1.87
C LYS A 66 -0.19 -4.52 -1.88
N SER A 67 -1.17 -4.83 -2.72
CA SER A 67 -2.46 -4.18 -2.72
C SER A 67 -3.13 -4.61 -1.43
N ASN A 68 -3.22 -3.69 -0.47
CA ASN A 68 -4.09 -3.90 0.71
C ASN A 68 -5.59 -3.93 0.33
N ARG A 69 -5.93 -3.79 -0.97
CA ARG A 69 -7.29 -4.02 -1.48
C ARG A 69 -7.46 -5.48 -1.83
N ARG A 70 -8.52 -6.09 -1.29
CA ARG A 70 -9.03 -7.43 -1.65
C ARG A 70 -9.17 -7.56 -3.18
N VAL A 71 -8.99 -8.77 -3.70
CA VAL A 71 -9.12 -9.04 -5.13
C VAL A 71 -10.59 -8.89 -5.54
N LYS A 72 -10.82 -8.42 -6.78
CA LYS A 72 -12.16 -8.31 -7.37
C LYS A 72 -12.83 -9.70 -7.35
N GLY A 73 -13.92 -9.84 -6.60
CA GLY A 73 -14.67 -11.10 -6.44
C GLY A 73 -14.71 -11.69 -5.02
N GLU A 74 -13.87 -11.22 -4.09
CA GLU A 74 -13.83 -11.72 -2.69
C GLU A 74 -14.76 -10.96 -1.72
N GLY A 75 -15.50 -9.97 -2.24
CA GLY A 75 -16.43 -9.12 -1.48
C GLY A 75 -15.77 -8.03 -0.63
N SER A 76 -16.32 -6.82 -0.69
CA SER A 76 -15.89 -5.66 0.11
C SER A 76 -16.56 -5.65 1.47
N GLY A 77 -16.05 -6.45 2.41
CA GLY A 77 -16.51 -6.49 3.80
C GLY A 77 -15.89 -5.38 4.65
N VAL A 78 -16.73 -4.58 5.32
CA VAL A 78 -16.33 -3.49 6.22
C VAL A 78 -17.17 -3.52 7.49
N ILE A 79 -16.53 -3.32 8.64
CA ILE A 79 -17.25 -3.15 9.91
C ILE A 79 -17.57 -1.66 10.08
N GLN A 80 -18.86 -1.34 10.16
CA GLN A 80 -19.36 -0.01 10.50
C GLN A 80 -19.70 0.06 11.99
N ARG A 81 -19.24 1.11 12.65
CA ARG A 81 -19.57 1.42 14.04
C ARG A 81 -20.56 2.58 14.09
N ARG A 82 -21.69 2.40 14.76
CA ARG A 82 -22.72 3.43 14.97
C ARG A 82 -22.92 3.69 16.46
N ILE A 83 -22.92 4.96 16.85
CA ILE A 83 -23.26 5.38 18.23
C ILE A 83 -24.76 5.68 18.27
N CYS A 84 -25.48 4.92 19.08
CA CYS A 84 -26.92 5.04 19.26
C CYS A 84 -27.23 5.71 20.62
N LYS A 85 -28.36 6.43 20.67
CA LYS A 85 -28.86 7.08 21.88
C LYS A 85 -30.24 6.50 22.20
N LYS A 86 -30.49 6.16 23.46
CA LYS A 86 -31.81 5.74 23.96
C LYS A 86 -32.19 6.63 25.14
N LYS A 87 -33.35 7.28 25.05
CA LYS A 87 -33.94 8.03 26.16
C LYS A 87 -34.64 7.05 27.09
N ASN A 88 -34.30 7.09 28.37
CA ASN A 88 -34.92 6.30 29.41
C ASN A 88 -36.19 7.01 29.93
N LYS A 89 -37.04 6.27 30.65
CA LYS A 89 -38.31 6.80 31.20
C LYS A 89 -38.07 7.90 32.26
N ASP A 90 -36.93 7.87 32.94
CA ASP A 90 -36.48 8.85 33.93
C ASP A 90 -35.90 10.14 33.29
N GLY A 91 -35.96 10.29 31.96
CA GLY A 91 -35.43 11.44 31.23
C GLY A 91 -33.93 11.38 30.93
N THR A 92 -33.19 10.38 31.44
CA THR A 92 -31.77 10.21 31.16
C THR A 92 -31.53 9.68 29.73
N THR A 93 -30.39 10.00 29.11
CA THR A 93 -30.02 9.50 27.78
C THR A 93 -28.85 8.54 27.88
N LYS A 94 -29.08 7.25 27.61
CA LYS A 94 -28.03 6.24 27.53
C LYS A 94 -27.46 6.20 26.11
N ARG A 95 -26.13 6.22 25.98
CA ARG A 95 -25.42 6.01 24.71
C ARG A 95 -24.90 4.58 24.67
N TYR A 96 -25.02 3.93 23.52
CA TYR A 96 -24.48 2.59 23.30
C TYR A 96 -23.98 2.45 21.86
N THR A 97 -23.07 1.53 21.65
CA THR A 97 -22.43 1.31 20.35
C THR A 97 -23.02 0.07 19.69
N GLN A 98 -23.36 0.20 18.42
CA GLN A 98 -23.74 -0.92 17.56
C GLN A 98 -22.69 -1.11 16.49
N TYR A 99 -22.38 -2.36 16.20
CA TYR A 99 -21.46 -2.75 15.15
C TYR A 99 -22.25 -3.49 14.07
N TRP A 100 -21.92 -3.21 12.81
CA TRP A 100 -22.57 -3.79 11.65
C TRP A 100 -21.51 -4.22 10.64
N PHE A 101 -21.59 -5.43 10.12
CA PHE A 101 -20.77 -5.89 9.02
C PHE A 101 -21.49 -5.59 7.70
N GLN A 102 -20.97 -4.63 6.93
CA GLN A 102 -21.43 -4.33 5.58
C GLN A 102 -20.61 -5.15 4.58
N PHE A 103 -21.27 -5.72 3.57
CA PHE A 103 -20.61 -6.56 2.58
C PHE A 103 -21.27 -6.40 1.22
N GLU A 104 -20.53 -6.78 0.18
CA GLU A 104 -21.03 -6.95 -1.17
C GLU A 104 -20.66 -8.37 -1.61
N GLN A 105 -21.66 -9.17 -2.00
CA GLN A 105 -21.49 -10.54 -2.48
C GLN A 105 -22.39 -10.73 -3.70
N ASP A 106 -21.84 -11.26 -4.80
CA ASP A 106 -22.57 -11.48 -6.05
C ASP A 106 -23.28 -10.21 -6.58
N GLY A 107 -22.65 -9.04 -6.40
CA GLY A 107 -23.19 -7.73 -6.80
C GLY A 107 -24.32 -7.20 -5.89
N LYS A 108 -24.68 -7.91 -4.82
CA LYS A 108 -25.68 -7.48 -3.85
C LYS A 108 -25.01 -6.96 -2.58
N ARG A 109 -25.42 -5.76 -2.16
CA ARG A 109 -24.99 -5.18 -0.89
C ARG A 109 -25.88 -5.66 0.24
N GLY A 110 -25.25 -6.04 1.35
CA GLY A 110 -25.91 -6.50 2.56
C GLY A 110 -25.28 -5.89 3.80
N SER A 111 -26.01 -5.98 4.91
CA SER A 111 -25.50 -5.60 6.23
C SER A 111 -26.02 -6.55 7.29
N ARG A 112 -25.14 -7.02 8.18
CA ARG A 112 -25.50 -7.84 9.35
C ARG A 112 -25.11 -7.15 10.64
N TYR A 113 -25.97 -7.22 11.65
CA TYR A 113 -25.64 -6.74 12.99
C TYR A 113 -24.56 -7.66 13.60
N ILE A 114 -23.58 -7.07 14.29
CA ILE A 114 -22.55 -7.80 15.02
C ILE A 114 -22.91 -7.74 16.52
N PRO A 115 -23.29 -8.86 17.14
CA PRO A 115 -23.50 -8.92 18.58
C PRO A 115 -22.25 -8.47 19.34
N VAL A 116 -22.42 -7.77 20.46
CA VAL A 116 -21.30 -7.19 21.24
C VAL A 116 -20.25 -8.24 21.61
N ALA A 117 -20.69 -9.44 21.99
CA ALA A 117 -19.80 -10.55 22.35
C ALA A 117 -18.96 -11.09 21.17
N MET A 118 -19.34 -10.78 19.93
CA MET A 118 -18.66 -11.26 18.71
C MET A 118 -17.82 -10.17 18.04
N VAL A 119 -17.83 -8.94 18.54
CA VAL A 119 -17.15 -7.80 17.91
C VAL A 119 -15.67 -8.09 17.71
N ASP A 120 -15.00 -8.62 18.73
CA ASP A 120 -13.56 -8.90 18.65
C ASP A 120 -13.25 -10.00 17.64
N THR A 121 -14.01 -11.11 17.68
CA THR A 121 -13.86 -12.21 16.72
C THR A 121 -14.09 -11.76 15.28
N ILE A 122 -15.18 -11.03 15.00
CA ILE A 122 -15.47 -10.57 13.63
C ILE A 122 -14.47 -9.51 13.18
N THR A 123 -13.99 -8.66 14.08
CA THR A 123 -12.92 -7.71 13.79
C THR A 123 -11.64 -8.44 13.39
N GLU A 124 -11.25 -9.47 14.15
CA GLU A 124 -10.10 -10.29 13.84
C GLU A 124 -10.26 -11.02 12.49
N MET A 125 -11.42 -11.63 12.22
CA MET A 125 -11.71 -12.25 10.93
C MET A 125 -11.62 -11.25 9.77
N ASN A 126 -12.11 -10.02 9.96
CA ASN A 126 -12.03 -8.98 8.94
C ASN A 126 -10.60 -8.42 8.76
N VAL A 127 -9.80 -8.36 9.82
CA VAL A 127 -8.36 -8.02 9.77
C VAL A 127 -7.59 -9.08 9.00
N ARG A 128 -7.85 -10.36 9.29
CA ARG A 128 -7.28 -11.53 8.59
C ARG A 128 -7.82 -11.72 7.17
N LYS A 129 -8.74 -10.86 6.71
CA LYS A 129 -9.37 -10.92 5.38
C LYS A 129 -10.05 -12.25 5.08
N VAL A 130 -10.64 -12.87 6.10
CA VAL A 130 -11.50 -14.06 5.93
C VAL A 130 -12.64 -13.75 4.95
N SER A 131 -13.08 -14.76 4.19
CA SER A 131 -14.14 -14.62 3.19
C SER A 131 -15.43 -14.08 3.82
N VAL A 132 -16.19 -13.30 3.05
CA VAL A 132 -17.47 -12.74 3.49
C VAL A 132 -18.42 -13.85 3.94
N SER A 133 -18.51 -14.95 3.20
CA SER A 133 -19.41 -16.07 3.52
C SER A 133 -19.11 -16.69 4.89
N LEU A 134 -17.83 -16.87 5.26
CA LEU A 134 -17.45 -17.39 6.58
C LEU A 134 -17.75 -16.39 7.71
N ILE A 135 -17.54 -15.09 7.46
CA ILE A 135 -17.91 -14.04 8.42
C ILE A 135 -19.42 -14.03 8.64
N LEU A 136 -20.22 -14.19 7.58
CA LEU A 136 -21.68 -14.24 7.67
C LEU A 136 -22.16 -15.50 8.40
N GLN A 137 -21.58 -16.67 8.10
CA GLN A 137 -21.88 -17.91 8.82
C GLN A 137 -21.61 -17.78 10.32
N ARG A 138 -20.61 -16.99 10.73
CA ARG A 138 -20.32 -16.74 12.14
C ARG A 138 -21.34 -15.81 12.81
N LEU A 139 -22.04 -14.99 12.02
CA LEU A 139 -23.01 -13.98 12.44
C LEU A 139 -24.47 -14.43 12.36
N ASP A 140 -24.75 -15.57 11.72
CA ASP A 140 -26.06 -16.24 11.74
C ASP A 140 -26.25 -17.05 13.03
#